data_AF-A0A3M1LUY1-F1
#
_entry.id   AF-A0A3M1LUY1-F1
#
_cell.length_a   1.000
_cell.length_b   1.000
_cell.length_c   1.000
_cell.angle_alpha   90.00
_cell.angle_beta   90.00
_cell.angle_gamma   90.00
#
_symmetry.space_group_name_H-M   'P 1'
#
loop_
_entity.id
_entity.type
_entity.pdbx_description
1 polymer ?
#
loop_
_entity_poly.entity_id
_entity_poly.type
_entity_poly.pdbx_seq_one_letter_code
_entity_poly.pdbx_strand_id
1 'polypeptide(L)'
;MDRAEPNRSACASDFGPSVSRAEARYSASGAPEECRAGPDRHGPDPATAMPGGSGPEMEEGLTIRMILAGTALALAASLAQAQDAPPPPSLDDAASLRSHAMKNAGLAAGLGGKMLKGEAPFDARVAQAALAAINSTALGIGLMVPEGSGGEKTQASDKIWSDKAGFEAAVAKFIADSSAAVAAKVSDMDSFKAQFVAVTSNCKACHEKYRVKRN
;
A
#
# COMPACT_ATOMS: atom_id res chain seq x y z
N MET A 1 6.29 -6.35 40.26
CA MET A 1 7.70 -6.58 39.92
C MET A 1 8.12 -5.52 38.93
N ASP A 2 8.66 -4.42 39.46
CA ASP A 2 9.20 -3.28 38.73
C ASP A 2 10.26 -3.70 37.71
N ARG A 3 10.07 -3.27 36.45
CA ARG A 3 11.04 -3.46 35.39
C ARG A 3 12.09 -2.36 35.53
N ALA A 4 13.27 -2.72 36.04
CA ALA A 4 14.39 -1.80 36.17
C ALA A 4 14.74 -1.16 34.81
N GLU A 5 14.69 0.18 34.76
CA GLU A 5 15.23 0.96 33.64
C GLU A 5 16.75 0.78 33.58
N PRO A 6 17.34 0.36 32.45
CA PRO A 6 18.79 0.33 32.30
C PRO A 6 19.35 1.76 32.17
N ASN A 7 20.44 1.99 32.91
CA ASN A 7 21.08 3.27 33.20
C ASN A 7 21.61 4.00 31.94
N ARG A 8 21.07 5.19 31.66
CA ARG A 8 21.51 6.12 30.59
C ARG A 8 23.01 6.44 30.59
N SER A 9 23.71 6.26 31.72
CA SER A 9 25.15 6.60 31.80
C SER A 9 26.05 5.70 30.95
N ALA A 10 25.59 4.51 30.53
CA ALA A 10 26.42 3.58 29.76
C ALA A 10 26.67 4.00 28.30
N CYS A 11 25.76 4.75 27.64
CA CYS A 11 25.98 5.26 26.27
C CYS A 11 26.64 6.66 26.25
N ALA A 12 26.84 7.31 27.41
CA ALA A 12 27.33 8.69 27.46
C ALA A 12 28.86 8.81 27.30
N SER A 13 29.61 7.74 27.56
CA SER A 13 31.09 7.75 27.53
C SER A 13 31.68 7.75 26.12
N ASP A 14 30.93 7.32 25.09
CA ASP A 14 31.42 7.19 23.71
C ASP A 14 31.20 8.44 22.84
N PHE A 15 30.42 9.43 23.32
CA PHE A 15 30.12 10.65 22.56
C PHE A 15 30.74 11.88 23.25
N GLY A 16 31.43 12.72 22.45
CA GLY A 16 32.11 13.92 22.93
C GLY A 16 31.17 14.95 23.58
N PRO A 17 31.71 16.02 24.21
CA PRO A 17 30.97 16.95 25.06
C PRO A 17 29.85 17.76 24.37
N SER A 18 29.65 17.58 23.06
CA SER A 18 28.63 18.24 22.24
C SER A 18 27.33 17.45 22.07
N VAL A 19 27.23 16.19 22.52
CA VAL A 19 26.01 15.38 22.35
C VAL A 19 25.16 15.41 23.63
N SER A 20 24.16 16.28 23.66
CA SER A 20 23.30 16.49 24.83
C SER A 20 22.29 15.36 25.10
N ARG A 21 22.14 14.38 24.19
CA ARG A 21 21.21 13.24 24.37
C ARG A 21 21.57 12.02 23.52
N ALA A 22 21.96 10.92 24.16
CA ALA A 22 22.04 9.59 23.55
C ALA A 22 20.79 8.77 23.94
N GLU A 23 20.17 8.07 23.00
CA GLU A 23 19.03 7.19 23.27
C GLU A 23 19.31 5.77 22.76
N ALA A 24 19.07 4.76 23.61
CA ALA A 24 19.21 3.36 23.25
C ALA A 24 17.94 2.86 22.55
N ARG A 25 18.06 2.20 21.39
CA ARG A 25 16.97 1.43 20.78
C ARG A 25 17.26 -0.06 20.97
N TYR A 26 16.25 -0.80 21.42
CA TYR A 26 16.34 -2.24 21.65
C TYR A 26 15.55 -3.00 20.59
N SER A 27 16.10 -4.12 20.12
CA SER A 27 15.36 -5.12 19.33
C SER A 27 14.37 -5.88 20.22
N ALA A 28 13.38 -6.54 19.60
CA ALA A 28 12.33 -7.31 20.27
C ALA A 28 12.85 -8.45 21.19
N SER A 29 14.14 -8.79 21.08
CA SER A 29 14.84 -9.80 21.91
C SER A 29 15.52 -9.25 23.16
N GLY A 30 15.52 -7.93 23.41
CA GLY A 30 16.07 -7.42 24.67
C GLY A 30 17.60 -7.40 24.75
N ALA A 31 18.34 -7.13 23.66
CA ALA A 31 19.75 -6.71 23.67
C ALA A 31 19.95 -5.36 22.92
N PRO A 32 20.87 -4.47 23.35
CA PRO A 32 21.12 -3.19 22.70
C PRO A 32 22.08 -3.40 21.53
N GLU A 33 21.60 -3.22 20.29
CA GLU A 33 22.43 -3.52 19.11
C GLU A 33 23.29 -2.31 18.69
N GLU A 34 22.86 -1.05 18.92
CA GLU A 34 23.64 0.17 18.58
C GLU A 34 23.23 1.42 19.41
N CYS A 35 24.18 2.19 19.97
CA CYS A 35 23.92 3.56 20.48
C CYS A 35 24.00 4.54 19.28
N ARG A 36 22.95 5.36 19.04
CA ARG A 36 22.96 6.41 18.00
C ARG A 36 22.64 7.78 18.58
N ALA A 37 23.25 8.82 18.01
CA ALA A 37 22.96 10.21 18.34
C ALA A 37 21.49 10.56 17.99
N GLY A 38 20.79 11.20 18.93
CA GLY A 38 19.44 11.71 18.68
C GLY A 38 19.45 12.94 17.76
N PRO A 39 18.36 13.22 17.02
CA PRO A 39 18.30 14.39 16.17
C PRO A 39 18.26 15.69 17.00
N ASP A 40 19.16 16.62 16.70
CA ASP A 40 19.20 17.95 17.27
C ASP A 40 17.95 18.75 16.89
N ARG A 41 17.17 19.16 17.89
CA ARG A 41 16.07 20.11 17.71
C ARG A 41 16.54 21.49 18.15
N HIS A 42 17.24 22.20 17.27
CA HIS A 42 17.41 23.65 17.41
C HIS A 42 16.21 24.34 16.75
N GLY A 43 15.28 24.82 17.58
CA GLY A 43 14.30 25.82 17.17
C GLY A 43 14.97 27.21 17.18
N PRO A 44 14.59 28.13 16.28
CA PRO A 44 15.13 29.49 16.32
C PRO A 44 14.51 30.30 17.46
N ASP A 45 15.37 30.87 18.31
CA ASP A 45 15.02 31.83 19.35
C ASP A 45 14.55 33.17 18.77
N PRO A 46 13.64 33.90 19.46
CA PRO A 46 13.18 35.22 19.07
C PRO A 46 14.08 36.33 19.64
N ALA A 47 14.07 37.47 18.93
CA ALA A 47 14.52 38.79 19.34
C ALA A 47 16.00 39.16 19.14
N THR A 48 16.24 39.97 18.10
CA THR A 48 17.16 41.11 18.23
C THR A 48 16.73 42.21 17.25
N ALA A 49 16.70 43.44 17.77
CA ALA A 49 16.09 44.62 17.18
C ALA A 49 17.00 45.37 16.20
N MET A 50 16.34 46.21 15.37
CA MET A 50 16.87 47.19 14.42
C MET A 50 17.76 48.27 15.09
N PRO A 51 18.56 49.02 14.31
CA PRO A 51 18.10 50.30 13.70
C PRO A 51 18.50 50.38 12.20
N GLY A 52 17.91 51.15 11.28
CA GLY A 52 17.24 52.44 11.30
C GLY A 52 17.94 53.32 10.25
N GLY A 53 17.26 53.72 9.15
CA GLY A 53 17.82 54.71 8.21
C GLY A 53 17.23 54.78 6.79
N SER A 54 16.43 55.84 6.56
CA SER A 54 16.13 56.59 5.31
C SER A 54 15.49 55.88 4.10
N GLY A 55 14.26 56.30 3.77
CA GLY A 55 13.53 55.99 2.52
C GLY A 55 14.08 56.71 1.26
N PRO A 56 13.36 56.73 0.13
CA PRO A 56 11.95 57.16 0.05
C PRO A 56 10.99 56.32 -0.84
N GLU A 57 9.69 56.60 -0.63
CA GLU A 57 8.59 56.72 -1.60
C GLU A 57 8.16 55.49 -2.45
N MET A 58 6.99 54.91 -2.17
CA MET A 58 5.66 55.24 -2.75
C MET A 58 5.53 54.84 -4.22
N GLU A 59 5.00 53.63 -4.50
CA GLU A 59 3.84 53.48 -5.41
C GLU A 59 3.28 52.04 -5.46
N GLU A 60 1.94 51.98 -5.54
CA GLU A 60 1.09 50.89 -6.02
C GLU A 60 0.85 49.64 -5.16
N GLY A 61 0.18 49.89 -4.04
CA GLY A 61 -0.49 48.90 -3.19
C GLY A 61 -1.86 48.42 -3.69
N LEU A 62 -1.95 47.76 -4.85
CA LEU A 62 -3.25 47.24 -5.34
C LEU A 62 -3.35 45.72 -5.55
N THR A 63 -2.25 44.97 -5.69
CA THR A 63 -2.34 43.54 -6.06
C THR A 63 -2.33 42.56 -4.89
N ILE A 64 -2.00 42.99 -3.67
CA ILE A 64 -1.69 42.07 -2.55
C ILE A 64 -2.92 41.77 -1.65
N ARG A 65 -4.05 42.47 -1.84
CA ARG A 65 -5.27 42.22 -1.05
C ARG A 65 -6.20 41.13 -1.60
N MET A 66 -5.93 40.59 -2.78
CA MET A 66 -6.80 39.61 -3.46
C MET A 66 -6.36 38.15 -3.33
N ILE A 67 -5.35 37.84 -2.50
CA ILE A 67 -4.88 36.46 -2.28
C ILE A 67 -5.38 35.87 -0.95
N LEU A 68 -5.89 36.69 -0.02
CA LEU A 68 -6.29 36.24 1.33
C LEU A 68 -7.79 35.91 1.51
N ALA A 69 -8.62 36.02 0.46
CA ALA A 69 -10.05 35.72 0.54
C ALA A 69 -10.51 34.52 -0.33
N GLY A 70 -9.58 33.75 -0.93
CA GLY A 70 -9.89 32.60 -1.79
C GLY A 70 -9.57 31.23 -1.19
N THR A 71 -8.84 31.16 -0.08
CA THR A 71 -8.27 29.90 0.44
C THR A 71 -9.06 29.28 1.60
N ALA A 72 -10.25 29.79 1.92
CA ALA A 72 -11.11 29.24 2.98
C ALA A 72 -12.26 28.34 2.47
N LEU A 73 -12.46 28.22 1.16
CA LEU A 73 -13.55 27.43 0.56
C LEU A 73 -13.10 26.20 -0.25
N ALA A 74 -11.87 25.70 -0.03
CA ALA A 74 -11.38 24.48 -0.68
C ALA A 74 -11.14 23.31 0.28
N LEU A 75 -11.56 23.42 1.55
CA LEU A 75 -11.31 22.39 2.56
C LEU A 75 -12.53 21.53 2.94
N ALA A 76 -13.66 21.68 2.23
CA ALA A 76 -14.92 20.98 2.54
C ALA A 76 -15.30 19.85 1.55
N ALA A 77 -14.47 19.55 0.55
CA ALA A 77 -14.84 18.61 -0.52
C ALA A 77 -14.32 17.17 -0.36
N SER A 78 -13.66 16.81 0.75
CA SER A 78 -12.98 15.50 0.87
C SER A 78 -13.72 14.43 1.68
N LEU A 79 -14.95 14.66 2.14
CA LEU A 79 -15.69 13.69 2.98
C LEU A 79 -16.67 12.80 2.20
N ALA A 80 -16.77 12.91 0.87
CA ALA A 80 -17.77 12.19 0.08
C ALA A 80 -17.34 10.78 -0.39
N GLN A 81 -16.12 10.31 -0.14
CA GLN A 81 -15.63 9.07 -0.75
C GLN A 81 -15.96 7.77 0.00
N ALA A 82 -16.71 7.82 1.10
CA ALA A 82 -17.00 6.63 1.92
C ALA A 82 -18.39 6.00 1.69
N GLN A 83 -19.24 6.57 0.84
CA GLN A 83 -20.67 6.22 0.78
C GLN A 83 -20.97 4.95 -0.04
N ASP A 84 -20.07 4.56 -0.95
CA ASP A 84 -20.27 3.45 -1.89
C ASP A 84 -19.33 2.26 -1.64
N ALA A 85 -18.72 2.17 -0.45
CA ALA A 85 -17.97 0.98 -0.10
C ALA A 85 -18.93 -0.22 -0.02
N PRO A 86 -18.74 -1.30 -0.81
CA PRO A 86 -19.54 -2.50 -0.65
C PRO A 86 -19.44 -3.00 0.80
N PRO A 87 -20.49 -3.66 1.33
CA PRO A 87 -20.47 -4.19 2.68
C PRO A 87 -19.20 -5.04 2.90
N PRO A 88 -18.63 -5.04 4.11
CA PRO A 88 -17.44 -5.84 4.40
C PRO A 88 -17.71 -7.32 4.08
N PRO A 89 -16.69 -8.08 3.67
CA PRO A 89 -16.87 -9.50 3.39
C PRO A 89 -17.42 -10.21 4.63
N SER A 90 -18.42 -11.07 4.44
CA SER A 90 -18.83 -11.99 5.49
C SER A 90 -17.79 -13.09 5.59
N LEU A 91 -17.14 -13.21 6.75
CA LEU A 91 -16.11 -14.24 6.98
C LEU A 91 -16.70 -15.66 7.01
N ASP A 92 -17.98 -15.77 7.34
CA ASP A 92 -18.72 -17.04 7.40
C ASP A 92 -19.33 -17.44 6.05
N ASP A 93 -19.20 -16.59 5.02
CA ASP A 93 -19.67 -16.87 3.65
C ASP A 93 -18.48 -16.92 2.67
N ALA A 94 -18.11 -18.15 2.30
CA ALA A 94 -17.03 -18.39 1.35
C ALA A 94 -17.27 -17.72 -0.02
N ALA A 95 -18.51 -17.58 -0.48
CA ALA A 95 -18.82 -16.93 -1.75
C ALA A 95 -18.61 -15.42 -1.66
N SER A 96 -18.99 -14.80 -0.53
CA SER A 96 -18.68 -13.39 -0.23
C SER A 96 -17.17 -13.18 -0.18
N LEU A 97 -16.45 -13.95 0.65
CA LEU A 97 -15.00 -13.82 0.82
C LEU A 97 -14.26 -13.97 -0.53
N ARG A 98 -14.59 -15.00 -1.31
CA ARG A 98 -14.05 -15.23 -2.66
C ARG A 98 -14.28 -14.02 -3.56
N SER A 99 -15.50 -13.49 -3.60
CA SER A 99 -15.87 -12.38 -4.49
C SER A 99 -15.11 -11.10 -4.14
N HIS A 100 -14.97 -10.79 -2.86
CA HIS A 100 -14.20 -9.63 -2.39
C HIS A 100 -12.70 -9.79 -2.67
N ALA A 101 -12.11 -10.96 -2.40
CA ALA A 101 -10.71 -11.23 -2.70
C ALA A 101 -10.40 -11.12 -4.20
N MET A 102 -11.28 -11.65 -5.05
CA MET A 102 -11.18 -11.53 -6.51
C MET A 102 -11.38 -10.08 -6.99
N LYS A 103 -12.27 -9.31 -6.37
CA LYS A 103 -12.46 -7.89 -6.70
C LYS A 103 -11.19 -7.08 -6.40
N ASN A 104 -10.54 -7.32 -5.27
CA ASN A 104 -9.28 -6.66 -4.91
C ASN A 104 -8.16 -7.00 -5.90
N ALA A 105 -8.01 -8.29 -6.26
CA ALA A 105 -7.06 -8.69 -7.30
C ALA A 105 -7.41 -8.04 -8.66
N GLY A 106 -8.70 -7.93 -9.00
CA GLY A 106 -9.18 -7.27 -10.21
C GLY A 106 -8.86 -5.78 -10.25
N LEU A 107 -8.95 -5.07 -9.12
CA LEU A 107 -8.55 -3.66 -9.01
C LEU A 107 -7.04 -3.48 -9.18
N ALA A 108 -6.23 -4.33 -8.54
CA ALA A 108 -4.78 -4.32 -8.69
C ALA A 108 -4.35 -4.62 -10.14
N ALA A 109 -4.98 -5.62 -10.77
CA ALA A 109 -4.77 -5.93 -12.18
C ALA A 109 -5.26 -4.78 -13.09
N GLY A 110 -6.38 -4.13 -12.76
CA GLY A 110 -6.87 -2.96 -13.47
C GLY A 110 -5.86 -1.81 -13.47
N LEU A 111 -5.28 -1.50 -12.30
CA LEU A 111 -4.22 -0.50 -12.17
C LEU A 111 -2.98 -0.89 -12.99
N GLY A 112 -2.53 -2.13 -12.89
CA GLY A 112 -1.41 -2.66 -13.70
C GLY A 112 -1.66 -2.52 -15.20
N GLY A 113 -2.85 -2.88 -15.65
CA GLY A 113 -3.26 -2.75 -17.05
C GLY A 113 -3.29 -1.30 -17.52
N LYS A 114 -3.73 -0.36 -16.68
CA LYS A 114 -3.69 1.09 -16.99
C LYS A 114 -2.26 1.61 -17.14
N MET A 115 -1.34 1.18 -16.26
CA MET A 115 0.08 1.53 -16.39
C MET A 115 0.68 1.03 -17.72
N LEU A 116 0.40 -0.23 -18.09
CA LEU A 116 0.88 -0.80 -19.36
C LEU A 116 0.30 -0.12 -20.60
N LYS A 117 -0.90 0.45 -20.51
CA LYS A 117 -1.55 1.20 -21.59
C LYS A 117 -1.17 2.69 -21.63
N GLY A 118 -0.40 3.17 -20.65
CA GLY A 118 -0.09 4.60 -20.51
C GLY A 118 -1.26 5.46 -20.02
N GLU A 119 -2.36 4.84 -19.55
CA GLU A 119 -3.51 5.54 -18.96
C GLU A 119 -3.24 5.97 -17.50
N ALA A 120 -2.21 5.40 -16.87
CA ALA A 120 -1.70 5.80 -15.57
C ALA A 120 -0.16 5.87 -15.65
N PRO A 121 0.49 6.81 -14.93
CA PRO A 121 1.94 6.87 -14.89
C PRO A 121 2.51 5.59 -14.26
N PHE A 122 3.61 5.08 -14.84
CA PHE A 122 4.32 3.94 -14.26
C PHE A 122 5.10 4.38 -13.01
N ASP A 123 4.87 3.69 -11.89
CA ASP A 123 5.72 3.75 -10.70
C ASP A 123 6.07 2.30 -10.31
N ALA A 124 7.36 1.99 -10.20
CA ALA A 124 7.83 0.64 -9.93
C ALA A 124 7.35 0.09 -8.58
N ARG A 125 7.19 0.94 -7.56
CA ARG A 125 6.68 0.51 -6.25
C ARG A 125 5.20 0.21 -6.32
N VAL A 126 4.43 1.01 -7.05
CA VAL A 126 3.01 0.77 -7.29
C VAL A 126 2.80 -0.51 -8.12
N ALA A 127 3.60 -0.71 -9.16
CA ALA A 127 3.60 -1.94 -9.96
C ALA A 127 3.92 -3.18 -9.12
N GLN A 128 4.96 -3.10 -8.28
CA GLN A 128 5.32 -4.16 -7.35
C GLN A 128 4.21 -4.43 -6.31
N ALA A 129 3.58 -3.38 -5.78
CA ALA A 129 2.46 -3.51 -4.85
C ALA A 129 1.23 -4.16 -5.50
N ALA A 130 0.95 -3.85 -6.77
CA ALA A 130 -0.12 -4.49 -7.51
C ALA A 130 0.13 -6.00 -7.68
N LEU A 131 1.36 -6.41 -8.01
CA LEU A 131 1.74 -7.83 -8.07
C LEU A 131 1.59 -8.52 -6.71
N ALA A 132 1.99 -7.86 -5.63
CA ALA A 132 1.84 -8.38 -4.26
C ALA A 132 0.37 -8.54 -3.84
N ALA A 133 -0.49 -7.59 -4.20
CA ALA A 133 -1.93 -7.68 -3.95
C ALA A 133 -2.55 -8.88 -4.69
N ILE A 134 -2.16 -9.12 -5.95
CA ILE A 134 -2.62 -10.26 -6.72
C ILE A 134 -2.14 -11.58 -6.09
N ASN A 135 -0.86 -11.66 -5.71
CA ASN A 135 -0.29 -12.85 -5.06
C ASN A 135 -0.99 -13.17 -3.72
N SER A 136 -1.33 -12.15 -2.93
CA SER A 136 -2.05 -12.34 -1.66
C SER A 136 -3.40 -13.03 -1.87
N THR A 137 -4.11 -12.66 -2.92
CA THR A 137 -5.34 -13.34 -3.32
C THR A 137 -5.09 -14.75 -3.84
N ALA A 138 -4.02 -14.96 -4.62
CA ALA A 138 -3.64 -16.28 -5.13
C ALA A 138 -3.42 -17.30 -4.01
N LEU A 139 -2.75 -16.89 -2.93
CA LEU A 139 -2.47 -17.75 -1.78
C LEU A 139 -3.73 -18.20 -1.02
N GLY A 140 -4.81 -17.41 -1.06
CA GLY A 140 -6.05 -17.70 -0.34
C GLY A 140 -7.14 -18.39 -1.16
N ILE A 141 -7.11 -18.30 -2.49
CA ILE A 141 -8.29 -18.62 -3.33
C ILE A 141 -8.75 -20.08 -3.21
N GLY A 142 -7.82 -21.02 -3.03
CA GLY A 142 -8.14 -22.44 -2.88
C GLY A 142 -8.94 -22.75 -1.61
N LEU A 143 -8.83 -21.91 -0.58
CA LEU A 143 -9.57 -22.06 0.68
C LEU A 143 -11.00 -21.49 0.62
N MET A 144 -11.28 -20.66 -0.40
CA MET A 144 -12.56 -19.94 -0.55
C MET A 144 -13.55 -20.68 -1.48
N VAL A 145 -13.34 -21.98 -1.69
CA VAL A 145 -14.18 -22.84 -2.56
C VAL A 145 -14.61 -24.14 -1.87
N PRO A 146 -15.13 -24.11 -0.62
CA PRO A 146 -15.64 -25.32 0.02
C PRO A 146 -16.76 -25.94 -0.82
N GLU A 147 -16.93 -27.27 -0.72
CA GLU A 147 -18.01 -27.99 -1.39
C GLU A 147 -19.37 -27.37 -1.06
N GLY A 148 -20.24 -27.25 -2.06
CA GLY A 148 -21.55 -26.61 -1.91
C GLY A 148 -21.55 -25.08 -1.93
N SER A 149 -20.40 -24.41 -2.06
CA SER A 149 -20.32 -22.93 -2.22
C SER A 149 -20.58 -22.43 -3.66
N GLY A 150 -21.25 -23.24 -4.47
CA GLY A 150 -21.66 -22.98 -5.85
C GLY A 150 -23.09 -22.42 -5.95
N GLY A 151 -23.62 -22.41 -7.18
CA GLY A 151 -25.02 -22.05 -7.43
C GLY A 151 -25.26 -20.60 -7.88
N GLU A 152 -26.54 -20.22 -7.94
CA GLU A 152 -27.01 -19.04 -8.68
C GLU A 152 -26.54 -17.69 -8.11
N LYS A 153 -26.22 -17.65 -6.82
CA LYS A 153 -25.77 -16.43 -6.11
C LYS A 153 -24.28 -16.14 -6.29
N THR A 154 -23.55 -17.03 -6.96
CA THR A 154 -22.12 -16.87 -7.23
C THR A 154 -21.81 -17.01 -8.72
N GLN A 155 -20.62 -16.55 -9.09
CA GLN A 155 -20.05 -16.74 -10.42
C GLN A 155 -19.09 -17.94 -10.46
N ALA A 156 -18.91 -18.67 -9.36
CA ALA A 156 -18.17 -19.93 -9.38
C ALA A 156 -18.96 -20.98 -10.15
N SER A 157 -18.31 -21.64 -11.11
CA SER A 157 -18.90 -22.75 -11.86
C SER A 157 -18.82 -24.04 -11.05
N ASP A 158 -19.84 -24.89 -11.21
CA ASP A 158 -19.84 -26.24 -10.62
C ASP A 158 -18.66 -27.11 -11.10
N LYS A 159 -18.02 -26.70 -12.22
CA LYS A 159 -16.78 -27.30 -12.72
C LYS A 159 -15.65 -27.29 -11.71
N ILE A 160 -15.63 -26.36 -10.75
CA ILE A 160 -14.62 -26.33 -9.69
C ILE A 160 -14.64 -27.64 -8.89
N TRP A 161 -15.83 -28.15 -8.57
CA TRP A 161 -15.96 -29.38 -7.77
C TRP A 161 -15.91 -30.63 -8.65
N SER A 162 -16.43 -30.58 -9.89
CA SER A 162 -16.34 -31.74 -10.79
C SER A 162 -14.93 -31.98 -11.37
N ASP A 163 -14.12 -30.93 -11.49
CA ASP A 163 -12.72 -30.95 -11.96
C ASP A 163 -11.80 -30.36 -10.88
N LYS A 164 -11.88 -30.93 -9.68
CA LYS A 164 -11.11 -30.47 -8.51
C LYS A 164 -9.60 -30.47 -8.78
N ALA A 165 -9.08 -31.53 -9.40
CA ALA A 165 -7.66 -31.65 -9.72
C ALA A 165 -7.20 -30.57 -10.73
N GLY A 166 -8.01 -30.28 -11.76
CA GLY A 166 -7.71 -29.21 -12.71
C GLY A 166 -7.76 -27.83 -12.07
N PHE A 167 -8.72 -27.59 -11.16
CA PHE A 167 -8.82 -26.35 -10.41
C PHE A 167 -7.61 -26.17 -9.47
N GLU A 168 -7.25 -27.19 -8.70
CA GLU A 168 -6.09 -27.16 -7.80
C GLU A 168 -4.79 -26.91 -8.58
N ALA A 169 -4.61 -27.54 -9.75
CA ALA A 169 -3.47 -27.29 -10.62
C ALA A 169 -3.44 -25.85 -11.13
N ALA A 170 -4.59 -25.28 -11.52
CA ALA A 170 -4.69 -23.88 -11.93
C ALA A 170 -4.36 -22.91 -10.79
N VAL A 171 -4.82 -23.20 -9.57
CA VAL A 171 -4.50 -22.41 -8.36
C VAL A 171 -3.01 -22.51 -8.04
N ALA A 172 -2.43 -23.71 -8.05
CA ALA A 172 -1.01 -23.91 -7.79
C ALA A 172 -0.13 -23.14 -8.80
N LYS A 173 -0.49 -23.17 -10.08
CA LYS A 173 0.20 -22.39 -11.11
C LYS A 173 0.07 -20.89 -10.88
N PHE A 174 -1.12 -20.41 -10.53
CA PHE A 174 -1.34 -19.01 -10.23
C PHE A 174 -0.50 -18.54 -9.03
N ILE A 175 -0.43 -19.34 -7.96
CA ILE A 175 0.42 -19.08 -6.80
C ILE A 175 1.90 -18.99 -7.23
N ALA A 176 2.38 -19.98 -7.99
CA ALA A 176 3.78 -20.01 -8.44
C ALA A 176 4.15 -18.77 -9.28
N ASP A 177 3.35 -18.44 -10.29
CA ASP A 177 3.63 -17.32 -11.19
C ASP A 177 3.51 -15.97 -10.47
N SER A 178 2.52 -15.80 -9.59
CA SER A 178 2.35 -14.55 -8.84
C SER A 178 3.41 -14.36 -7.75
N SER A 179 3.87 -15.45 -7.12
CA SER A 179 5.01 -15.40 -6.20
C SER A 179 6.31 -15.09 -6.92
N ALA A 180 6.54 -15.67 -8.11
CA ALA A 180 7.69 -15.35 -8.95
C ALA A 180 7.67 -13.86 -9.39
N ALA A 181 6.51 -13.35 -9.76
CA ALA A 181 6.33 -11.94 -10.11
C ALA A 181 6.66 -10.99 -8.94
N VAL A 182 6.27 -11.36 -7.72
CA VAL A 182 6.65 -10.61 -6.52
C VAL A 182 8.17 -10.70 -6.27
N ALA A 183 8.77 -11.87 -6.43
CA ALA A 183 10.21 -12.06 -6.22
C ALA A 183 11.09 -11.32 -7.24
N ALA A 184 10.56 -11.05 -8.45
CA ALA A 184 11.28 -10.40 -9.54
C ALA A 184 11.68 -8.94 -9.26
N LYS A 185 11.05 -8.25 -8.29
CA LYS A 185 11.34 -6.86 -7.89
C LYS A 185 11.45 -5.92 -9.10
N VAL A 186 10.34 -5.74 -9.80
CA VAL A 186 10.30 -5.01 -11.07
C VAL A 186 10.78 -3.56 -10.91
N SER A 187 11.61 -3.08 -11.83
CA SER A 187 12.22 -1.75 -11.80
C SER A 187 11.73 -0.81 -12.90
N ASP A 188 11.17 -1.37 -13.96
CA ASP A 188 10.83 -0.68 -15.20
C ASP A 188 9.60 -1.31 -15.88
N MET A 189 9.11 -0.64 -16.92
CA MET A 189 7.90 -1.05 -17.63
C MET A 189 8.03 -2.45 -18.26
N ASP A 190 9.20 -2.79 -18.78
CA ASP A 190 9.41 -4.04 -19.50
C ASP A 190 9.47 -5.24 -18.55
N SER A 191 10.23 -5.12 -17.45
CA SER A 191 10.26 -6.11 -16.37
C SER A 191 8.87 -6.29 -15.75
N PHE A 192 8.13 -5.21 -15.52
CA PHE A 192 6.74 -5.29 -15.06
C PHE A 192 5.83 -6.00 -16.06
N LYS A 193 5.88 -5.62 -17.33
CA LYS A 193 5.05 -6.21 -18.39
C LYS A 193 5.23 -7.72 -18.48
N ALA A 194 6.48 -8.20 -18.45
CA ALA A 194 6.78 -9.62 -18.51
C ALA A 194 6.09 -10.39 -17.36
N GLN A 195 6.24 -9.91 -16.12
CA GLN A 195 5.64 -10.53 -14.95
C GLN A 195 4.11 -10.40 -14.94
N PHE A 196 3.61 -9.22 -15.28
CA PHE A 196 2.18 -8.93 -15.27
C PHE A 196 1.41 -9.76 -16.30
N VAL A 197 1.96 -9.97 -17.50
CA VAL A 197 1.36 -10.84 -18.51
C VAL A 197 1.33 -12.30 -18.05
N ALA A 198 2.42 -12.79 -17.45
CA ALA A 198 2.46 -14.15 -16.90
C ALA A 198 1.36 -14.35 -15.85
N VAL A 199 1.25 -13.42 -14.89
CA VAL A 199 0.21 -13.47 -13.84
C VAL A 199 -1.20 -13.38 -14.41
N THR A 200 -1.48 -12.40 -15.27
CA THR A 200 -2.83 -12.19 -15.83
C THR A 200 -3.29 -13.29 -16.79
N SER A 201 -2.35 -14.04 -17.39
CA SER A 201 -2.69 -15.24 -18.17
C SER A 201 -3.42 -16.30 -17.33
N ASN A 202 -3.05 -16.45 -16.06
CA ASN A 202 -3.73 -17.36 -15.13
C ASN A 202 -5.16 -16.90 -14.84
N CYS A 203 -5.38 -15.58 -14.72
CA CYS A 203 -6.73 -15.02 -14.55
C CYS A 203 -7.65 -15.44 -15.70
N LYS A 204 -7.17 -15.33 -16.94
CA LYS A 204 -7.94 -15.74 -18.12
C LYS A 204 -8.21 -17.24 -18.12
N ALA A 205 -7.17 -18.06 -17.96
CA ALA A 205 -7.28 -19.52 -18.00
C ALA A 205 -8.24 -20.08 -16.92
N CYS A 206 -8.19 -19.51 -15.71
CA CYS A 206 -9.10 -19.89 -14.63
C CYS A 206 -10.54 -19.42 -14.91
N HIS A 207 -10.74 -18.16 -15.31
CA HIS A 207 -12.08 -17.64 -15.57
C HIS A 207 -12.78 -18.29 -16.76
N GLU A 208 -12.05 -18.74 -17.79
CA GLU A 208 -12.63 -19.46 -18.92
C GLU A 208 -13.22 -20.82 -18.53
N LYS A 209 -12.65 -21.48 -17.52
CA LYS A 209 -13.07 -22.82 -17.09
C LYS A 209 -14.00 -22.81 -15.89
N TYR A 210 -13.73 -21.94 -14.91
CA TYR A 210 -14.28 -22.04 -13.57
C TYR A 210 -15.15 -20.86 -13.16
N ARG A 211 -15.32 -19.84 -14.04
CA ARG A 211 -16.21 -18.70 -13.79
C ARG A 211 -17.38 -18.69 -14.76
N VAL A 212 -18.60 -18.65 -14.22
CA VAL A 212 -19.82 -18.42 -14.99
C VAL A 212 -19.82 -16.97 -15.46
N LYS A 213 -19.95 -16.75 -16.77
CA LYS A 213 -20.17 -15.42 -17.33
C LYS A 213 -21.61 -14.99 -17.04
N ARG A 214 -21.78 -13.82 -16.45
CA ARG A 214 -23.06 -13.13 -16.34
C ARG A 214 -23.03 -11.96 -17.31
N ASN A 215 -24.06 -11.86 -18.15
CA ASN A 215 -24.26 -10.76 -19.10
C ASN A 215 -24.98 -9.61 -18.41
#